data_AF-A0A3S9WQV3-F1
#
_entry.id   AF-A0A3S9WQV3-F1
#
_cell.length_a   1.000
_cell.length_b   1.000
_cell.length_c   1.000
_cell.angle_alpha   90.00
_cell.angle_beta   90.00
_cell.angle_gamma   90.00
#
_symmetry.space_group_name_H-M   'P 1'
#
loop_
_entity.id
_entity.type
_entity.pdbx_description
1 polymer ?
#
loop_
_entity_poly.entity_id
_entity_poly.type
_entity_poly.pdbx_seq_one_letter_code
_entity_poly.pdbx_strand_id
1 'polypeptide(L)'
;MDAVVLRSLIASCLVAGLMLAAGWHGIGTGALLGLALSALPLTLLMGGVVHEGTAPSAAGIHLLDWTLKLVIIGAIVGSFL
;
A
#
# COMPACT_ATOMS: atom_id res chain seq x y z
N MET A 1 -12.25 7.29 -14.06
CA MET A 1 -12.55 6.15 -13.16
C MET A 1 -11.59 4.98 -13.38
N ASP A 2 -11.29 4.63 -14.63
CA ASP A 2 -10.54 3.41 -15.00
C ASP A 2 -9.13 3.32 -14.40
N ALA A 3 -8.40 4.43 -14.34
CA ALA A 3 -7.03 4.43 -13.80
C ALA A 3 -6.97 4.13 -12.29
N VAL A 4 -7.99 4.52 -11.51
CA VAL A 4 -8.04 4.28 -10.07
C VAL A 4 -8.33 2.80 -9.79
N VAL A 5 -9.28 2.24 -10.53
CA VAL A 5 -9.63 0.80 -10.44
C VAL A 5 -8.44 -0.06 -10.85
N LEU A 6 -7.79 0.25 -11.98
CA LEU A 6 -6.64 -0.51 -12.47
C LEU A 6 -5.48 -0.51 -11.46
N ARG A 7 -5.11 0.65 -10.91
CA ARG A 7 -4.03 0.74 -9.90
C ARG A 7 -4.37 -0.06 -8.64
N SER A 8 -5.63 0.01 -8.21
CA SER A 8 -6.10 -0.76 -7.05
C SER A 8 -6.07 -2.25 -7.32
N LEU A 9 -6.49 -2.69 -8.52
CA LEU A 9 -6.44 -4.09 -8.93
C LEU A 9 -5.00 -4.62 -8.95
N ILE A 10 -4.06 -3.85 -9.51
CA ILE A 10 -2.63 -4.22 -9.53
C ILE A 10 -2.12 -4.41 -8.10
N ALA A 11 -2.41 -3.47 -7.20
CA ALA A 11 -2.01 -3.57 -5.80
C ALA A 11 -2.66 -4.80 -5.11
N SER A 12 -3.95 -5.05 -5.32
CA SER A 12 -4.65 -6.23 -4.79
C SER A 12 -4.04 -7.53 -5.29
N CYS A 13 -3.72 -7.63 -6.58
CA CYS A 13 -3.07 -8.80 -7.17
C CYS A 13 -1.67 -9.03 -6.57
N LEU A 14 -0.88 -7.97 -6.38
CA LEU A 14 0.43 -8.08 -5.72
C LEU A 14 0.29 -8.62 -4.29
N VAL A 15 -0.64 -8.05 -3.50
CA VAL A 15 -0.85 -8.48 -2.11
C VAL A 15 -1.35 -9.93 -2.05
N ALA A 16 -2.33 -10.29 -2.90
CA ALA A 16 -2.84 -11.66 -2.97
C ALA A 16 -1.74 -12.65 -3.36
N GLY A 17 -0.92 -12.31 -4.37
CA GLY A 17 0.19 -13.15 -4.82
C GLY A 17 1.23 -13.38 -3.72
N LEU A 18 1.61 -12.33 -2.98
CA LEU A 18 2.54 -12.43 -1.85
C LEU A 18 1.97 -13.29 -0.72
N MET A 19 0.69 -13.09 -0.36
CA MET A 19 0.04 -13.88 0.69
C MET A 19 -0.06 -15.36 0.31
N LEU A 20 -0.50 -15.66 -0.92
CA LEU A 20 -0.58 -17.03 -1.45
C LEU A 20 0.79 -17.71 -1.48
N ALA A 21 1.82 -17.03 -1.99
CA ALA A 21 3.18 -17.57 -2.06
C ALA A 21 3.77 -17.86 -0.67
N ALA A 22 3.39 -17.06 0.34
CA ALA A 22 3.84 -17.23 1.71
C ALA A 22 2.95 -18.14 2.57
N GLY A 23 1.82 -18.62 2.03
CA GLY A 23 0.82 -19.37 2.79
C GLY A 23 0.14 -18.56 3.91
N TRP A 24 0.09 -17.24 3.76
CA TRP A 24 -0.50 -16.31 4.72
C TRP A 24 -1.99 -16.12 4.48
N HIS A 25 -2.76 -16.10 5.56
CA HIS A 25 -4.22 -15.97 5.54
C HIS A 25 -4.69 -15.03 6.67
N GLY A 26 -5.88 -14.45 6.51
CA GLY A 26 -6.57 -13.65 7.51
C GLY A 26 -6.39 -12.14 7.36
N ILE A 27 -7.43 -11.41 7.75
CA ILE A 27 -7.56 -9.95 7.68
C ILE A 27 -6.36 -9.24 8.33
N GLY A 28 -5.96 -9.68 9.53
CA GLY A 28 -4.87 -9.05 10.28
C GLY A 28 -3.53 -9.19 9.57
N THR A 29 -3.22 -10.39 9.05
CA THR A 29 -2.00 -10.65 8.29
C THR A 29 -1.95 -9.83 7.01
N GLY A 30 -3.07 -9.77 6.28
CA GLY A 30 -3.19 -8.95 5.07
C GLY A 30 -3.05 -7.46 5.34
N ALA A 31 -3.71 -6.93 6.38
CA ALA A 31 -3.59 -5.54 6.79
C ALA A 31 -2.15 -5.18 7.19
N LEU A 32 -1.47 -6.07 7.92
CA LEU A 32 -0.07 -5.90 8.31
C LEU A 32 0.87 -5.91 7.10
N LEU A 33 0.63 -6.79 6.11
CA LEU A 33 1.37 -6.78 4.86
C LEU A 33 1.15 -5.45 4.10
N GLY A 34 -0.09 -4.98 4.01
CA GLY A 34 -0.41 -3.68 3.43
C GLY A 34 0.33 -2.53 4.12
N LEU A 35 0.37 -2.54 5.45
CA LEU A 35 1.14 -1.58 6.24
C LEU A 35 2.65 -1.70 5.95
N ALA A 36 3.20 -2.91 5.89
CA ALA A 36 4.61 -3.12 5.59
C ALA A 36 5.01 -2.58 4.21
N LEU A 37 4.15 -2.76 3.21
CA LEU A 37 4.37 -2.23 1.85
C LEU A 37 4.38 -0.69 1.79
N SER A 38 3.85 0.01 2.80
CA SER A 38 3.93 1.47 2.90
C SER A 38 5.36 2.01 3.09
N ALA A 39 6.32 1.14 3.45
CA ALA A 39 7.74 1.51 3.52
C ALA A 39 8.28 2.01 2.16
N LEU A 40 7.75 1.50 1.05
CA LEU A 40 8.15 1.92 -0.30
C LEU A 40 7.76 3.38 -0.61
N PRO A 41 6.47 3.78 -0.55
CA PRO A 41 6.08 5.17 -0.76
C PRO A 41 6.68 6.11 0.28
N LEU A 42 6.87 5.67 1.54
CA LEU A 42 7.59 6.46 2.54
C LEU A 42 9.01 6.80 2.07
N THR A 43 9.77 5.80 1.61
CA THR A 43 11.15 6.00 1.14
C THR A 43 11.21 6.94 -0.06
N LEU A 44 10.30 6.78 -1.03
CA LEU A 44 10.23 7.63 -2.21
C LEU A 44 9.84 9.07 -1.87
N LEU A 45 8.84 9.26 -1.02
CA LEU A 45 8.37 10.59 -0.60
C LEU A 45 9.41 11.31 0.26
N MET A 46 10.14 10.61 1.12
CA MET A 46 11.30 11.17 1.82
C MET A 46 12.35 11.68 0.85
N GLY A 47 12.64 10.90 -0.22
CA GLY A 47 13.50 11.33 -1.32
C GLY A 47 13.02 12.64 -1.94
N GLY A 48 11.74 12.73 -2.29
CA GLY A 48 11.13 13.93 -2.87
C GLY A 48 11.12 15.15 -1.94
N VAL A 49 10.99 14.96 -0.63
CA VAL A 49 11.12 16.05 0.34
C VAL A 49 12.56 16.56 0.39
N VAL A 50 13.54 15.65 0.47
CA VAL A 50 14.96 16.01 0.67
C VAL A 50 15.60 16.57 -0.61
N HIS A 51 15.31 15.97 -1.77
CA HIS A 51 16.02 16.24 -3.02
C HIS A 51 15.24 17.12 -3.99
N GLU A 52 13.91 17.08 -3.92
CA GLU A 52 13.03 17.77 -4.89
C GLU A 52 12.30 18.96 -4.27
N GLY A 53 12.52 19.24 -2.98
CA GLY A 53 11.89 20.37 -2.28
C GLY A 53 10.38 20.20 -2.10
N THR A 54 9.86 18.96 -2.18
CA THR A 54 8.45 18.69 -1.93
C THR A 54 8.08 19.13 -0.52
N ALA A 55 6.99 19.88 -0.39
CA ALA A 55 6.51 20.31 0.92
C ALA A 55 6.21 19.09 1.82
N PRO A 56 6.76 19.02 3.05
CA PRO A 56 6.53 17.88 3.95
C PRO A 56 5.04 17.61 4.22
N SER A 57 4.22 18.66 4.27
CA SER A 57 2.77 18.54 4.43
C SER A 57 2.09 17.82 3.27
N ALA A 58 2.48 18.14 2.03
CA ALA A 58 1.95 17.48 0.83
C ALA A 58 2.41 16.02 0.78
N ALA A 59 3.70 15.76 1.03
CA ALA A 59 4.24 14.41 1.10
C ALA A 59 3.52 13.56 2.17
N GLY A 60 3.26 14.13 3.34
CA GLY A 60 2.54 13.44 4.43
C GLY A 60 1.12 13.03 4.05
N ILE A 61 0.37 13.91 3.36
CA ILE A 61 -0.99 13.59 2.89
C ILE A 61 -0.96 12.44 1.88
N HIS A 62 -0.03 12.48 0.92
CA HIS A 62 0.11 11.41 -0.06
C HIS A 62 0.54 10.09 0.59
N LEU A 63 1.44 10.13 1.57
CA LEU A 63 1.85 8.94 2.31
C LEU A 63 0.67 8.32 3.07
N LEU A 64 -0.14 9.14 3.73
CA LEU A 64 -1.31 8.67 4.47
C LEU A 64 -2.33 8.02 3.55
N ASP A 65 -2.64 8.65 2.41
CA ASP A 65 -3.54 8.11 1.39
C ASP A 65 -3.07 6.73 0.88
N TRP A 66 -1.77 6.61 0.57
CA TRP A 66 -1.18 5.34 0.15
C TRP A 66 -1.23 4.28 1.25
N THR A 67 -0.87 4.64 2.48
CA THR A 67 -0.84 3.73 3.61
C THR A 67 -2.22 3.16 3.89
N LEU A 68 -3.24 4.02 3.96
CA LEU A 68 -4.62 3.60 4.18
C LEU A 68 -5.11 2.68 3.05
N LYS A 69 -4.83 3.02 1.78
CA LYS A 69 -5.19 2.17 0.64
C LYS A 69 -4.57 0.80 0.73
N LEU A 70 -3.27 0.70 1.00
CA LEU A 70 -2.57 -0.58 1.09
C LEU A 70 -3.07 -1.43 2.26
N VAL A 71 -3.30 -0.82 3.43
CA VAL A 71 -3.86 -1.50 4.60
C VAL A 71 -5.26 -2.04 4.30
N ILE A 72 -6.13 -1.22 3.70
CA ILE A 72 -7.49 -1.63 3.34
C ILE A 72 -7.48 -2.73 2.29
N ILE A 73 -6.67 -2.59 1.23
CA ILE A 73 -6.51 -3.63 0.20
C ILE A 73 -6.04 -4.93 0.83
N GLY A 74 -5.03 -4.88 1.70
CA GLY A 74 -4.53 -6.06 2.38
C GLY A 74 -5.56 -6.71 3.30
N ALA A 75 -6.31 -5.91 4.07
CA ALA A 75 -7.39 -6.40 4.91
C ALA A 75 -8.50 -7.10 4.09
N ILE A 76 -8.87 -6.50 2.94
CA ILE A 76 -9.86 -7.07 2.03
C ILE A 76 -9.33 -8.37 1.41
N VAL A 77 -8.13 -8.37 0.85
CA VAL A 77 -7.54 -9.59 0.25
C VAL A 77 -7.42 -10.70 1.28
N GLY A 78 -6.91 -10.40 2.47
CA GLY A 78 -6.79 -11.36 3.57
C GLY A 78 -8.12 -11.78 4.19
N SER A 79 -9.26 -11.17 3.84
CA SER A 79 -10.57 -11.70 4.25
C SER A 79 -11.05 -12.85 3.35
N PHE A 80 -10.48 -12.96 2.14
CA PHE A 80 -10.78 -14.01 1.17
C PHE A 80 -9.70 -15.10 1.08
N LEU A 81 -8.53 -14.85 1.67
CA LEU A 81 -7.46 -15.82 1.90
C LEU A 81 -7.43 -16.15 3.39
#